data_AF-A0A1Z9CE77-F1
#
_entry.id   AF-A0A1Z9CE77-F1
#
_cell.length_a   1.000
_cell.length_b   1.000
_cell.length_c   1.000
_cell.angle_alpha   90.00
_cell.angle_beta   90.00
_cell.angle_gamma   90.00
#
_symmetry.space_group_name_H-M   'P 1'
#
loop_
_entity.id
_entity.type
_entity.pdbx_description
1 polymer ?
#
loop_
_entity_poly.entity_id
_entity_poly.type
_entity_poly.pdbx_seq_one_letter_code
_entity_poly.pdbx_strand_id
1 'polypeptide(L)' 'MAGDATLFIRRDEVETAWQIVDDIRAGWGGTPLSNREFYAAGTWGPVAADDLLEADQHLWHIPAPAKS' A
#
# COMPACT_ATOMS: atom_id res chain seq x y z
N MET A 1 -8.54 -16.88 28.13
CA MET A 1 -8.30 -16.50 26.71
C MET A 1 -9.45 -17.06 25.90
N ALA A 2 -10.41 -16.21 25.50
CA ALA A 2 -11.46 -16.61 24.58
C ALA A 2 -10.88 -16.49 23.17
N GLY A 3 -10.62 -17.62 22.52
CA GLY A 3 -10.09 -17.67 21.15
C GLY A 3 -11.16 -17.32 20.13
N ASP A 4 -11.44 -16.03 19.98
CA ASP A 4 -12.33 -15.56 18.92
C ASP A 4 -11.63 -15.64 17.56
N ALA A 5 -12.02 -16.63 16.77
CA ALA A 5 -11.44 -16.92 15.46
C ALA A 5 -11.72 -15.82 14.42
N THR A 6 -12.64 -14.88 14.66
CA THR A 6 -12.96 -13.79 13.72
C THR A 6 -11.87 -12.74 13.59
N LEU A 7 -10.97 -12.65 14.58
CA LEU A 7 -9.82 -11.74 14.57
C LEU A 7 -8.61 -12.35 13.85
N PHE A 8 -8.72 -13.58 13.35
CA PHE A 8 -7.64 -14.29 12.68
C PHE A 8 -8.01 -14.54 11.22
N ILE A 9 -7.07 -14.23 10.33
CA ILE A 9 -7.21 -14.48 8.90
C ILE A 9 -7.20 -15.99 8.65
N ARG A 10 -8.09 -16.45 7.77
CA ARG A 10 -8.16 -17.86 7.42
C ARG A 10 -7.02 -18.24 6.47
N ARG A 11 -6.65 -19.52 6.42
CA ARG A 11 -5.56 -20.00 5.56
C ARG A 11 -5.79 -19.65 4.08
N ASP A 12 -6.98 -19.89 3.56
CA ASP A 12 -7.37 -19.60 2.17
C ASP A 12 -7.26 -18.10 1.83
N GLU A 13 -7.57 -17.22 2.77
CA GLU A 13 -7.40 -15.77 2.62
C GLU A 13 -5.91 -15.39 2.59
N VAL A 14 -5.07 -16.01 3.42
CA VAL A 14 -3.60 -15.80 3.39
C VAL A 14 -3.00 -16.23 2.06
N GLU A 15 -3.35 -17.42 1.55
CA GLU A 15 -2.85 -17.90 0.25
C GLU A 15 -3.27 -16.97 -0.89
N THR A 16 -4.52 -16.46 -0.86
CA THR A 16 -5.01 -15.50 -1.87
C THR A 16 -4.27 -14.17 -1.79
N ALA A 17 -4.02 -13.66 -0.59
CA ALA A 17 -3.24 -12.43 -0.40
C ALA A 17 -1.81 -12.58 -0.93
N TRP A 18 -1.17 -13.74 -0.71
CA TRP A 18 0.16 -14.03 -1.25
C TRP A 18 0.19 -14.09 -2.76
N GLN A 19 -0.80 -14.71 -3.40
CA GLN A 19 -0.89 -14.74 -4.86
C GLN A 19 -0.90 -13.33 -5.47
N ILE A 20 -1.63 -12.39 -4.85
CA ILE A 20 -1.66 -10.99 -5.30
C ILE A 20 -0.29 -10.31 -5.12
N VAL A 21 0.34 -10.48 -3.96
CA VAL A 21 1.63 -9.85 -3.64
C VAL A 21 2.75 -10.39 -4.52
N ASP A 22 2.76 -11.70 -4.80
CA ASP A 22 3.79 -12.34 -5.62
C ASP A 22 3.78 -11.82 -7.06
N ASP A 23 2.60 -11.61 -7.66
CA ASP A 23 2.49 -11.05 -9.00
C ASP A 23 3.04 -9.60 -9.07
N ILE A 24 2.75 -8.78 -8.06
CA ILE A 24 3.31 -7.42 -7.93
C ILE A 24 4.83 -7.47 -7.79
N ARG A 25 5.34 -8.34 -6.92
CA ARG A 25 6.77 -8.51 -6.68
C ARG A 25 7.52 -8.99 -7.92
N ALA A 26 6.94 -9.92 -8.67
CA ALA A 26 7.50 -10.41 -9.92
C ALA A 26 7.63 -9.28 -10.96
N GLY A 27 6.61 -8.41 -11.06
CA GLY A 27 6.65 -7.22 -11.93
C GLY A 27 7.73 -6.20 -11.53
N TRP A 28 7.97 -6.02 -10.23
CA TRP A 28 9.00 -5.09 -9.75
C TRP A 28 10.44 -5.55 -10.00
N GLY A 29 10.71 -6.85 -9.99
CA GLY A 29 12.09 -7.36 -10.14
C GLY A 29 12.81 -6.93 -11.42
N GLY A 30 12.08 -6.56 -12.47
CA GLY A 30 12.63 -6.08 -13.74
C GLY A 30 12.51 -4.57 -13.99
N THR A 31 11.93 -3.81 -13.07
CA THR A 31 11.58 -2.41 -13.29
C THR A 31 12.59 -1.50 -12.58
N PRO A 32 13.44 -0.74 -13.31
CA PRO A 32 14.36 0.19 -12.67
C PRO A 32 13.61 1.36 -12.03
N LEU A 33 14.08 1.82 -10.88
CA LEU A 33 13.58 3.04 -10.27
C LEU A 33 13.90 4.25 -11.16
N SER A 34 12.97 5.19 -11.20
CA SER A 34 13.16 6.52 -11.78
C SER A 34 13.36 7.54 -10.66
N ASN A 35 13.42 8.83 -11.01
CA ASN A 35 13.46 9.88 -10.00
C ASN A 35 12.11 10.10 -9.30
N ARG A 36 11.01 9.54 -9.81
CA ARG A 36 9.66 9.79 -9.27
C ARG A 36 9.37 9.03 -7.99
N GLU A 37 10.03 7.89 -7.76
CA GLU A 37 9.80 7.02 -6.59
C GLU A 37 10.57 7.47 -5.34
N PHE A 38 11.46 8.45 -5.46
CA PHE A 38 12.18 9.02 -4.32
C PHE A 38 11.35 10.10 -3.62
N TYR A 39 11.53 10.20 -2.30
CA TYR A 39 10.86 11.19 -1.46
C TYR A 39 11.74 11.58 -0.28
N ALA A 40 11.53 12.79 0.25
CA ALA A 40 12.24 13.25 1.43
C ALA A 40 11.65 12.61 2.71
N ALA A 41 12.51 12.26 3.66
CA ALA A 41 12.06 11.76 4.96
C ALA A 41 11.16 12.80 5.67
N GLY A 42 10.06 12.34 6.26
CA GLY A 42 9.05 13.20 6.90
C GLY A 42 7.97 13.73 5.95
N THR A 43 8.01 13.37 4.67
CA THR A 43 6.92 13.62 3.71
C THR A 43 5.96 12.44 3.62
N TRP A 44 4.81 12.62 2.94
CA TRP A 44 3.79 11.58 2.75
C TRP A 44 4.17 10.49 1.75
N GLY A 45 5.25 10.69 0.98
CA GLY A 45 5.70 9.72 -0.01
C GLY A 45 6.14 10.38 -1.32
N PRO A 46 6.42 9.57 -2.35
CA PRO A 46 6.83 10.03 -3.67
C PRO A 46 5.66 10.61 -4.49
N VAL A 47 5.98 11.46 -5.47
CA VAL A 47 4.98 11.98 -6.42
C VAL A 47 4.27 10.87 -7.20
N ALA A 48 4.95 9.75 -7.43
CA ALA A 48 4.36 8.58 -8.08
C ALA A 48 3.15 8.00 -7.32
N ALA A 49 3.06 8.23 -5.99
CA ALA A 49 1.91 7.80 -5.19
C ALA A 49 0.68 8.70 -5.42
N ASP A 50 0.88 9.98 -5.70
CA ASP A 50 -0.20 10.91 -6.07
C ASP A 50 -0.69 10.62 -7.50
N ASP A 51 0.25 10.45 -8.45
CA ASP A 51 -0.07 10.12 -9.84
C ASP A 51 -0.95 8.86 -9.96
N LEU A 52 -0.69 7.86 -9.11
CA LEU A 52 -1.44 6.60 -9.08
C LEU A 52 -2.93 6.82 -8.80
N LEU A 53 -3.26 7.74 -7.89
CA LEU A 53 -4.65 8.04 -7.55
C LEU A 53 -5.28 9.02 -8.54
N GLU A 54 -4.51 9.97 -9.06
CA GLU A 54 -5.00 10.98 -10.01
C GLU A 54 -5.52 10.34 -11.31
N ALA A 55 -4.94 9.20 -11.72
CA ALA A 55 -5.41 8.39 -12.85
C ALA A 55 -6.90 8.04 -12.73
N ASP A 56 -7.40 7.85 -11.51
CA ASP A 56 -8.81 7.55 -11.19
C ASP A 56 -9.54 8.76 -10.55
N GLN A 57 -9.00 9.98 -10.70
CA GLN A 57 -9.55 11.22 -10.11
C GLN A 57 -9.68 11.17 -8.58
N HIS A 58 -8.81 10.40 -7.91
CA HIS A 58 -8.78 10.27 -6.47
C HIS A 58 -7.63 11.06 -5.84
N LEU A 59 -7.75 11.37 -4.54
CA LEU A 59 -6.72 12.04 -3.74
C LEU A 59 -6.56 11.31 -2.40
N TRP A 60 -5.33 11.32 -1.87
CA TRP A 60 -5.05 10.78 -0.54
C TRP A 60 -5.84 11.55 0.53
N HIS A 61 -6.52 10.82 1.42
CA HIS A 61 -7.09 11.42 2.61
C HIS A 61 -5.98 11.68 3.62
N ILE A 62 -5.63 12.95 3.81
CA ILE A 62 -4.69 13.38 4.85
C ILE A 62 -5.48 13.66 6.12
N PRO A 63 -5.43 12.77 7.15
CA PRO A 63 -6.11 13.05 8.41
C PRO A 63 -5.46 14.27 9.06
N ALA A 64 -6.23 15.34 9.27
CA ALA A 64 -5.77 16.44 10.09
C ALA A 64 -5.56 15.94 11.53
N PRO A 65 -4.51 16.39 12.26
CA PRO A 65 -4.40 16.07 13.67
C PRO A 65 -5.66 16.58 14.38
N ALA A 66 -6.31 15.70 15.15
CA ALA A 66 -7.44 16.09 15.99
C ALA A 66 -6.99 17.27 16.86
N LYS A 67 -7.70 18.40 16.76
CA LYS A 67 -7.47 19.54 17.67
C LYS A 67 -7.76 19.04 19.08
N SER A 68 -6.73 19.09 19.94
CA SER A 68 -6.87 18.86 21.38
C SER A 68 -7.78 19.90 22.04
#